data_AF-A0AAV6AGD4-F1
#
_entry.id   AF-A0AAV6AGD4-F1
#
_cell.length_a   1.000
_cell.length_b   1.000
_cell.length_c   1.000
_cell.angle_alpha   90.00
_cell.angle_beta   90.00
_cell.angle_gamma   90.00
#
_symmetry.space_group_name_H-M   'P 1'
#
loop_
_entity.id
_entity.type
_entity.pdbx_description
1 polymer ?
#
loop_
_entity_poly.entity_id
_entity_poly.type
_entity_poly.pdbx_seq_one_letter_code
_entity_poly.pdbx_strand_id
1 'polypeptide(L)'
;MAKALGATGQLGLLGEINRSAPNRSKISDGGIGDARHAAATSDHNPCKCCRVVTARDFTHDPKNGFDSYQFAEWLRERVLAGEPRVKYVISNRRIYSGQGQPHPAGQWRPYTGKNAHAHHVHVSVRHGGQNYDDDAPWGWSATTTTPTTTRTA
;
A
#
# COMPACT_ATOMS: atom_id res chain seq x y z
N MET A 1 1.83 -7.68 -12.56
CA MET A 1 1.77 -7.03 -11.23
C MET A 1 2.57 -7.86 -10.25
N ALA A 2 3.25 -7.23 -9.29
CA ALA A 2 3.93 -7.88 -8.18
C ALA A 2 2.98 -8.81 -7.40
N LYS A 3 3.43 -10.04 -7.10
CA LYS A 3 2.69 -11.00 -6.26
C LYS A 3 2.52 -10.47 -4.83
N ALA A 4 3.56 -9.82 -4.31
CA ALA A 4 3.54 -9.17 -3.00
C ALA A 4 2.34 -8.22 -2.85
N LEU A 5 1.98 -7.47 -3.90
CA LEU A 5 0.85 -6.54 -3.89
C LEU A 5 -0.50 -7.18 -4.25
N GLY A 6 -0.54 -8.49 -4.50
CA GLY A 6 -1.74 -9.19 -4.92
C GLY A 6 -1.99 -9.07 -6.42
N ALA A 7 -1.23 -9.82 -7.20
CA ALA A 7 -1.42 -9.94 -8.65
C ALA A 7 -2.80 -10.51 -9.03
N THR A 8 -3.38 -11.32 -8.14
CA THR A 8 -4.79 -11.76 -8.18
C THR A 8 -5.50 -11.20 -6.94
N GLY A 9 -6.79 -10.86 -7.06
CA GLY A 9 -7.54 -10.14 -6.01
C GLY A 9 -7.68 -10.82 -4.64
N GLN A 10 -7.17 -12.04 -4.50
CA GLN A 10 -7.23 -12.87 -3.29
C GLN A 10 -5.87 -13.11 -2.63
N LEU A 11 -4.76 -12.74 -3.28
CA LEU A 11 -3.39 -12.99 -2.80
C LEU A 11 -2.68 -11.69 -2.40
N GLY A 12 -1.55 -11.83 -1.72
CA GLY A 12 -0.72 -10.71 -1.26
C GLY A 12 -1.48 -9.68 -0.44
N LEU A 13 -0.97 -8.45 -0.44
CA LEU A 13 -1.51 -7.35 0.35
C LEU A 13 -2.97 -7.02 0.00
N LEU A 14 -3.33 -7.05 -1.29
CA LEU A 14 -4.72 -6.85 -1.73
C LEU A 14 -5.67 -7.90 -1.16
N GLY A 15 -5.25 -9.17 -1.16
CA GLY A 15 -6.02 -10.26 -0.59
C GLY A 15 -6.26 -10.08 0.91
N GLU A 16 -5.24 -9.69 1.66
CA GLU A 16 -5.37 -9.43 3.10
C GLU A 16 -6.31 -8.27 3.39
N ILE A 17 -6.16 -7.16 2.67
CA ILE A 17 -7.04 -5.99 2.82
C ILE A 17 -8.49 -6.37 2.46
N ASN A 18 -8.71 -7.08 1.34
CA ASN A 18 -10.05 -7.50 0.93
C ASN A 18 -10.69 -8.49 1.92
N ARG A 19 -9.91 -9.37 2.54
CA ARG A 19 -10.43 -10.24 3.61
C ARG A 19 -10.81 -9.46 4.85
N SER A 20 -10.02 -8.45 5.21
CA SER A 20 -10.27 -7.62 6.40
C SER A 20 -11.46 -6.65 6.24
N ALA A 21 -11.72 -6.22 5.01
CA ALA A 21 -12.75 -5.23 4.67
C ALA A 21 -13.44 -5.63 3.34
N PRO A 22 -14.26 -6.68 3.32
CA PRO A 22 -14.83 -7.22 2.10
C PRO A 22 -15.72 -6.23 1.35
N ASN A 23 -16.40 -5.36 2.10
CA ASN A 23 -17.34 -4.37 1.58
C ASN A 23 -16.68 -3.04 1.21
N ARG A 24 -15.36 -2.90 1.38
CA ARG A 24 -14.68 -1.64 1.03
C ARG A 24 -14.89 -1.30 -0.44
N SER A 25 -15.06 0.00 -0.69
CA SER A 25 -14.96 0.59 -1.99
C SER A 25 -13.61 0.28 -2.62
N LYS A 26 -13.64 0.11 -3.94
CA LYS A 26 -12.47 -0.14 -4.78
C LYS A 26 -12.34 0.94 -5.87
N ILE A 27 -13.08 2.06 -5.73
CA ILE A 27 -13.20 3.10 -6.75
C ILE A 27 -11.86 3.77 -7.08
N SER A 28 -10.92 3.78 -6.14
CA SER A 28 -9.56 4.29 -6.29
C SER A 28 -8.50 3.19 -6.18
N ASP A 29 -8.88 1.92 -6.31
CA ASP A 29 -7.89 0.85 -6.42
C ASP A 29 -7.21 0.95 -7.78
N GLY A 30 -5.90 1.09 -7.77
CA GLY A 30 -5.05 1.20 -8.95
C GLY A 30 -4.03 0.07 -8.95
N GLY A 31 -3.75 -0.54 -10.11
CA GLY A 31 -2.73 -1.60 -10.18
C GLY A 31 -2.11 -1.83 -11.55
N ILE A 32 -2.65 -1.23 -12.60
CA ILE A 32 -1.98 -1.13 -13.91
C ILE A 32 -2.15 0.32 -14.33
N GLY A 33 -1.05 1.00 -14.65
CA GLY A 33 -1.08 2.35 -15.21
C GLY A 33 -1.99 2.35 -16.43
N ASP A 34 -3.01 3.19 -16.40
CA ASP A 34 -3.87 3.40 -17.57
C ASP A 34 -3.04 4.01 -18.73
N ALA A 35 -3.62 4.05 -19.93
CA ALA A 35 -2.94 4.64 -21.09
C ALA A 35 -2.50 6.10 -20.86
N ARG A 36 -3.09 6.82 -19.87
CA ARG A 36 -2.69 8.17 -19.47
C ARG A 36 -1.41 8.18 -18.62
N HIS A 37 -1.10 7.10 -17.89
CA HIS A 37 0.14 6.95 -17.13
C HIS A 37 1.33 6.48 -17.97
N ALA A 38 1.11 5.84 -19.13
CA ALA A 38 2.16 5.23 -19.95
C ALA A 38 3.27 6.20 -20.43
N ALA A 39 2.97 7.51 -20.51
CA ALA A 39 3.93 8.53 -20.94
C ALA A 39 4.86 9.04 -19.82
N ALA A 40 4.63 8.66 -18.56
CA ALA A 40 5.41 9.14 -17.40
C ALA A 40 6.22 8.01 -16.73
N THR A 41 7.31 8.36 -16.04
CA THR A 41 8.01 7.40 -15.16
C THR A 41 7.18 7.22 -13.88
N SER A 42 6.55 6.05 -13.74
CA SER A 42 5.72 5.69 -12.57
C SER A 42 5.84 4.20 -12.26
N ASP A 43 5.82 3.82 -10.99
CA ASP A 43 5.82 2.40 -10.57
C ASP A 43 4.48 1.70 -10.85
N HIS A 44 3.45 2.46 -11.23
CA HIS A 44 2.21 1.95 -11.83
C HIS A 44 2.40 1.49 -13.28
N ASN A 45 3.50 1.89 -13.93
CA ASN A 45 3.87 1.34 -15.23
C ASN A 45 4.74 0.09 -15.04
N PRO A 46 4.65 -0.89 -15.96
CA PRO A 46 5.56 -2.02 -15.93
C PRO A 46 7.03 -1.56 -15.93
N CYS A 47 7.83 -2.04 -14.97
CA CYS A 47 9.28 -1.85 -14.99
C CYS A 47 9.83 -2.26 -16.37
N LYS A 48 10.73 -1.47 -16.96
CA LYS A 48 11.28 -1.76 -18.30
C LYS A 48 12.02 -3.10 -18.36
N CYS A 49 12.70 -3.49 -17.29
CA CYS A 49 13.51 -4.72 -17.24
C CYS A 49 12.69 -6.00 -17.04
N CYS A 50 11.59 -5.93 -16.30
CA CYS A 50 10.84 -7.11 -15.85
C CYS A 50 9.38 -7.14 -16.32
N ARG A 51 8.87 -6.04 -16.91
CA ARG A 51 7.46 -5.87 -17.31
C ARG A 51 6.46 -6.12 -16.17
N VAL A 52 6.89 -5.92 -14.92
CA VAL A 52 6.10 -6.04 -13.70
C VAL A 52 5.71 -4.64 -13.19
N VAL A 53 4.43 -4.44 -12.91
CA VAL A 53 3.95 -3.27 -12.15
C VAL A 53 4.21 -3.52 -10.66
N THR A 54 4.92 -2.59 -10.00
CA THR A 54 5.40 -2.72 -8.61
C THR A 54 4.71 -1.76 -7.65
N ALA A 55 3.72 -1.00 -8.10
CA ALA A 55 2.87 -0.19 -7.24
C ALA A 55 1.41 -0.59 -7.29
N ARG A 56 0.70 -0.36 -6.18
CA ARG A 56 -0.75 -0.54 -6.07
C ARG A 56 -1.34 0.56 -5.19
N ASP A 57 -2.49 1.06 -5.60
CA ASP A 57 -3.30 1.97 -4.80
C ASP A 57 -4.44 1.19 -4.13
N PHE A 58 -4.74 1.54 -2.88
CA PHE A 58 -5.85 0.99 -2.12
C PHE A 58 -6.76 2.12 -1.65
N THR A 59 -8.01 2.09 -2.09
CA THR A 59 -9.04 3.10 -1.80
C THR A 59 -9.17 3.34 -0.29
N HIS A 60 -9.19 4.60 0.14
CA HIS A 60 -9.54 4.98 1.50
C HIS A 60 -11.05 4.85 1.69
N ASP A 61 -11.49 3.93 2.54
CA ASP A 61 -12.91 3.71 2.82
C ASP A 61 -13.16 3.23 4.27
N PRO A 62 -12.94 4.11 5.26
CA PRO A 62 -13.13 3.77 6.67
C PRO A 62 -14.58 3.38 6.97
N LYS A 63 -15.56 3.88 6.21
CA LYS A 63 -16.99 3.55 6.40
C LYS A 63 -17.28 2.07 6.14
N ASN A 64 -16.52 1.44 5.25
CA ASN A 64 -16.67 0.03 4.91
C ASN A 64 -15.48 -0.82 5.40
N GLY A 65 -14.75 -0.34 6.42
CA GLY A 65 -13.79 -1.13 7.19
C GLY A 65 -12.33 -1.03 6.76
N PHE A 66 -11.98 -0.18 5.78
CA PHE A 66 -10.56 0.03 5.41
C PHE A 66 -10.16 1.50 5.48
N ASP A 67 -9.53 1.87 6.59
CA ASP A 67 -8.86 3.15 6.74
C ASP A 67 -7.44 3.07 6.19
N SER A 68 -7.22 3.66 5.01
CA SER A 68 -5.91 3.66 4.37
C SER A 68 -4.83 4.44 5.13
N TYR A 69 -5.22 5.34 6.04
CA TYR A 69 -4.27 6.13 6.83
C TYR A 69 -3.73 5.30 7.99
N GLN A 70 -4.61 4.58 8.70
CA GLN A 70 -4.21 3.60 9.70
C GLN A 70 -3.36 2.49 9.08
N PHE A 71 -3.76 2.01 7.90
CA PHE A 71 -2.96 1.07 7.12
C PHE A 71 -1.55 1.59 6.82
N ALA A 72 -1.42 2.86 6.42
CA ALA A 72 -0.12 3.45 6.11
C ALA A 72 0.80 3.53 7.35
N GLU A 73 0.26 3.83 8.53
CA GLU A 73 1.03 3.82 9.77
C GLU A 73 1.43 2.40 10.18
N TRP A 74 0.53 1.42 10.06
CA TRP A 74 0.88 0.00 10.30
C TRP A 74 2.01 -0.47 9.39
N LEU A 75 1.94 -0.18 8.08
CA LEU A 75 2.97 -0.58 7.15
C LEU A 75 4.28 0.16 7.42
N ARG A 76 4.20 1.40 7.91
CA ARG A 76 5.36 2.16 8.35
C ARG A 76 6.05 1.50 9.55
N GLU A 77 5.30 1.05 10.55
CA GLU A 77 5.86 0.32 11.71
C GLU A 77 6.55 -0.97 11.27
N ARG A 78 5.97 -1.71 10.32
CA ARG A 78 6.63 -2.87 9.72
C ARG A 78 7.94 -2.52 9.02
N VAL A 79 7.96 -1.41 8.28
CA VAL A 79 9.19 -0.92 7.64
C VAL A 79 10.26 -0.60 8.69
N LEU A 80 9.89 0.04 9.80
CA LEU A 80 10.82 0.27 10.91
C LEU A 80 11.32 -1.05 11.54
N ALA A 81 10.47 -2.07 11.59
CA ALA A 81 10.82 -3.41 12.06
C ALA A 81 11.60 -4.26 11.03
N GLY A 82 11.88 -3.72 9.85
CA GLY A 82 12.75 -4.37 8.85
C GLY A 82 12.05 -5.00 7.65
N GLU A 83 10.76 -4.71 7.41
CA GLU A 83 10.04 -5.18 6.21
C GLU A 83 10.81 -4.81 4.91
N PRO A 84 11.37 -5.81 4.18
CA PRO A 84 12.29 -5.54 3.09
C PRO A 84 11.60 -5.15 1.78
N ARG A 85 10.33 -5.54 1.60
CA ARG A 85 9.66 -5.43 0.30
C ARG A 85 9.35 -3.99 -0.10
N VAL A 86 9.12 -3.09 0.86
CA VAL A 86 8.67 -1.71 0.58
C VAL A 86 9.79 -0.87 -0.06
N LYS A 87 9.45 -0.16 -1.13
CA LYS A 87 10.26 0.90 -1.76
C LYS A 87 9.83 2.26 -1.20
N TYR A 88 8.55 2.61 -1.28
CA TYR A 88 7.99 3.80 -0.63
C TYR A 88 6.47 3.67 -0.51
N VAL A 89 5.88 4.52 0.35
CA VAL A 89 4.44 4.65 0.52
C VAL A 89 4.07 6.13 0.52
N ILE A 90 2.98 6.47 -0.18
CA ILE A 90 2.41 7.82 -0.23
C ILE A 90 1.00 7.77 0.31
N SER A 91 0.69 8.65 1.26
CA SER A 91 -0.62 8.74 1.91
C SER A 91 -0.85 10.16 2.39
N ASN A 92 -2.01 10.73 2.09
CA ASN A 92 -2.47 12.03 2.58
C ASN A 92 -1.40 13.15 2.54
N ARG A 93 -0.85 13.41 1.34
CA ARG A 93 0.22 14.40 1.09
C ARG A 93 1.53 14.14 1.85
N ARG A 94 1.77 12.92 2.28
CA ARG A 94 3.01 12.50 2.95
C ARG A 94 3.60 11.30 2.24
N ILE A 95 4.92 11.14 2.34
CA ILE A 95 5.66 10.01 1.78
C ILE A 95 6.71 9.54 2.78
N TYR A 96 6.91 8.22 2.89
CA TYR A 96 8.09 7.63 3.52
C TYR A 96 8.74 6.60 2.61
N SER A 97 10.00 6.30 2.87
CA SER A 97 10.79 5.31 2.14
C SER A 97 10.94 4.00 2.91
N GLY A 98 11.14 2.89 2.20
CA GLY A 98 11.54 1.61 2.80
C GLY A 98 13.03 1.56 3.19
N GLN A 99 13.49 0.42 3.70
CA GLN A 99 14.90 0.22 4.06
C GLN A 99 15.87 0.38 2.87
N GLY A 100 17.07 0.90 3.09
CA GLY A 100 18.09 1.06 2.02
C GLY A 100 17.64 1.89 0.81
N GLN A 101 16.63 2.74 0.95
CA GLN A 101 16.19 3.69 -0.06
C GLN A 101 16.85 5.06 0.19
N PRO A 102 16.75 6.03 -0.75
CA PRO A 102 17.47 7.31 -0.62
C PRO A 102 17.12 8.15 0.61
N HIS A 103 16.02 7.87 1.30
CA HIS A 103 15.61 8.55 2.54
C HIS A 103 15.53 7.56 3.70
N PRO A 104 15.68 8.03 4.96
CA PRO A 104 15.54 7.18 6.13
C PRO A 104 14.23 6.39 6.15
N ALA A 105 14.33 5.12 6.48
CA ALA A 105 13.21 4.20 6.44
C ALA A 105 12.08 4.66 7.39
N GLY A 106 10.85 4.67 6.88
CA GLY A 106 9.66 5.02 7.65
C GLY A 106 9.53 6.50 8.05
N GLN A 107 10.52 7.37 7.80
CA GLN A 107 10.39 8.78 8.16
C GLN A 107 9.38 9.49 7.24
N TRP A 108 8.31 10.04 7.82
CA TRP A 108 7.32 10.83 7.08
C TRP A 108 7.90 12.15 6.60
N ARG A 109 7.64 12.47 5.32
CA ARG A 109 8.07 13.69 4.64
C ARG A 109 6.89 14.30 3.90
N PRO A 110 6.86 15.62 3.64
CA PRO A 110 5.89 16.21 2.73
C PRO A 110 5.98 15.59 1.33
N TYR A 111 4.84 15.33 0.72
CA TYR A 111 4.72 14.92 -0.69
C TYR A 111 4.08 16.04 -1.50
N THR A 112 4.78 16.48 -2.55
CA THR A 112 4.41 17.64 -3.38
C THR A 112 3.90 17.25 -4.77
N GLY A 113 3.75 15.95 -5.05
CA GLY A 113 3.20 15.48 -6.32
C GLY A 113 1.74 15.89 -6.53
N LYS A 114 1.31 15.91 -7.79
CA LYS A 114 -0.01 16.41 -8.21
C LYS A 114 -1.18 15.68 -7.55
N ASN A 115 -1.11 14.34 -7.48
CA ASN A 115 -2.12 13.54 -6.78
C ASN A 115 -1.83 13.57 -5.27
N ALA A 116 -2.76 14.12 -4.49
CA ALA A 116 -2.58 14.28 -3.05
C ALA A 116 -2.65 12.96 -2.25
N HIS A 117 -3.12 11.85 -2.83
CA HIS A 117 -3.34 10.57 -2.14
C HIS A 117 -4.23 10.72 -0.89
N ALA A 118 -5.27 11.56 -0.98
CA ALA A 118 -6.25 11.80 0.08
C ALA A 118 -7.48 10.86 0.01
N HIS A 119 -7.53 10.01 -1.01
CA HIS A 119 -8.63 9.05 -1.23
C HIS A 119 -8.13 7.61 -1.41
N HIS A 120 -6.82 7.39 -1.29
CA HIS A 120 -6.19 6.08 -1.36
C HIS A 120 -4.78 6.18 -0.77
N VAL A 121 -4.24 5.05 -0.33
CA VAL A 121 -2.81 4.89 -0.06
C VAL A 121 -2.14 4.26 -1.27
N HIS A 122 -0.99 4.79 -1.65
CA HIS A 122 -0.12 4.23 -2.69
C HIS A 122 1.02 3.45 -2.05
N VAL A 123 1.19 2.19 -2.44
CA VAL A 123 2.27 1.32 -1.96
C VAL A 123 3.10 0.87 -3.15
N SER A 124 4.42 1.14 -3.10
CA SER A 124 5.40 0.66 -4.07
C SER A 124 6.35 -0.35 -3.41
N VAL A 125 6.56 -1.49 -4.06
CA VAL A 125 7.55 -2.51 -3.66
C VAL A 125 8.84 -2.39 -4.48
N ARG A 126 9.94 -2.88 -3.91
CA ARG A 126 11.25 -2.84 -4.56
C ARG A 126 11.28 -3.75 -5.78
N HIS A 127 12.16 -3.42 -6.71
CA HIS A 127 12.47 -4.28 -7.85
C HIS A 127 13.31 -5.49 -7.38
N GLY A 128 13.39 -6.52 -8.24
CA GLY A 128 14.03 -7.80 -7.94
C GLY A 128 13.02 -8.85 -7.48
N GLY A 129 13.11 -10.06 -8.04
CA GLY A 129 12.13 -11.14 -7.82
C GLY A 129 11.91 -11.44 -6.35
N GLN A 130 12.97 -11.40 -5.54
CA GLN A 130 12.89 -11.61 -4.10
C GLN A 130 12.01 -10.60 -3.35
N ASN A 131 11.65 -9.47 -3.96
CA ASN A 131 10.78 -8.45 -3.35
C ASN A 131 9.38 -8.46 -3.96
N TYR A 132 9.27 -8.48 -5.29
CA TYR A 132 7.96 -8.42 -5.95
C TYR A 132 7.27 -9.77 -6.08
N ASP A 133 8.01 -10.89 -6.15
CA ASP A 133 7.45 -12.25 -6.15
C ASP A 133 7.28 -12.84 -4.75
N ASP A 134 7.77 -12.16 -3.71
CA ASP A 134 7.58 -12.55 -2.32
C ASP A 134 6.10 -12.43 -1.91
N ASP A 135 5.42 -13.57 -1.87
CA ASP A 135 4.02 -13.73 -1.51
C ASP A 135 3.82 -14.09 -0.03
N ALA A 136 4.87 -14.00 0.79
CA ALA A 136 4.74 -14.17 2.22
C ALA A 136 3.65 -13.23 2.77
N PRO A 137 2.87 -13.65 3.78
CA PRO A 137 1.87 -12.78 4.37
C PRO A 137 2.46 -11.45 4.83
N TRP A 138 1.76 -10.36 4.54
CA TRP A 138 2.09 -9.06 5.11
C TRP A 138 1.62 -8.97 6.57
N GLY A 139 0.62 -9.78 6.94
CA GLY A 139 0.07 -9.84 8.29
C GLY A 139 -0.90 -8.69 8.58
N TRP A 140 -1.48 -8.07 7.54
CA TRP A 140 -2.55 -7.11 7.73
C TRP A 140 -3.81 -7.85 8.20
N SER A 141 -4.32 -7.42 9.34
CA SER A 141 -5.65 -7.75 9.83
C SER A 141 -6.26 -6.45 10.33
N ALA A 142 -7.50 -6.15 9.95
CA ALA A 142 -8.17 -4.98 10.49
C ALA A 142 -8.34 -5.19 11.99
N THR A 143 -7.73 -4.33 12.80
CA THR A 143 -8.00 -4.30 14.23
C THR A 143 -9.47 -3.95 14.39
N THR A 144 -10.28 -4.88 14.88
CA THR A 144 -11.65 -4.58 15.27
C THR A 144 -11.58 -3.57 16.42
N THR A 145 -11.62 -2.27 16.12
CA THR A 145 -11.83 -1.26 17.14
C THR A 145 -13.30 -1.34 17.55
N THR A 146 -13.64 -2.36 18.33
CA THR A 146 -14.87 -2.34 19.13
C THR A 146 -14.67 -1.25 20.17
N PRO A 147 -15.48 -0.18 20.23
CA PRO A 147 -15.38 0.76 21.33
C PRO A 147 -15.80 0.02 22.60
N THR A 148 -14.85 -0.22 23.50
CA THR A 148 -15.12 -0.69 24.86
C THR A 148 -15.97 0.36 25.56
N THR A 149 -17.29 0.19 25.49
CA THR A 149 -18.21 0.91 26.36
C THR A 149 -18.10 0.26 27.72
N THR A 150 -17.21 0.77 28.57
CA THR A 150 -17.24 0.48 30.00
C THR A 150 -18.56 1.03 30.53
N ARG A 151 -19.54 0.14 30.69
CA ARG A 151 -20.78 0.44 31.41
C ARG A 151 -20.51 0.13 32.88
N THR A 152 -20.13 1.14 33.64
CA THR A 152 -20.12 1.06 35.10
C THR A 152 -21.56 1.00 35.60
N ALA A 153 -21.78 0.12 36.57
CA ALA A 153 -23.05 -0.12 37.23
C ALA A 153 -23.54 1.08 38.05
#